data_AF-R6HSS8-F1
#
_entry.id   AF-R6HSS8-F1
#
_cell.length_a   1.000
_cell.length_b   1.000
_cell.length_c   1.000
_cell.angle_alpha   90.00
_cell.angle_beta   90.00
_cell.angle_gamma   90.00
#
_symmetry.space_group_name_H-M   'P 1'
#
loop_
_entity.id
_entity.type
_entity.pdbx_description
1 polymer ?
#
loop_
_entity_poly.entity_id
_entity_poly.type
_entity_poly.pdbx_seq_one_letter_code
_entity_poly.pdbx_strand_id
1 'polypeptide(L)'
;MKFDLKEEIDYHFYDKEKYYDNLKIFLDYIQNNFNIEINNKWKVQINKISNDYGLVRFVYYINGYISTNKAITFSVNDKKVEKVYYSFINENLDESVIINKVKKFKNNIIQEKKKLNKDETLIEEKTTYDYNYRTNKITYTYCLYFQNGYGIINNDYCSIYFLH
;
A
#
# COMPACT_ATOMS: atom_id res chain seq x y z
N MET A 1 9.61 22.08 7.60
CA MET A 1 8.24 22.05 7.05
C MET A 1 7.26 21.78 8.19
N LYS A 2 6.15 22.53 8.31
CA LYS A 2 5.18 22.37 9.41
C LYS A 2 3.83 21.81 8.92
N PHE A 3 3.26 20.82 9.58
CA PHE A 3 2.00 20.15 9.24
C PHE A 3 1.17 19.80 10.48
N ASP A 4 -0.15 19.94 10.43
CA ASP A 4 -1.03 19.58 11.56
C ASP A 4 -1.75 18.25 11.29
N LEU A 5 -1.48 17.22 12.09
CA LEU A 5 -2.11 15.90 11.99
C LEU A 5 -3.53 15.94 12.58
N LYS A 6 -4.44 16.58 11.84
CA LYS A 6 -5.82 16.81 12.31
C LYS A 6 -6.64 15.53 12.33
N GLU A 7 -6.51 14.70 11.30
CA GLU A 7 -7.34 13.50 11.13
C GLU A 7 -6.54 12.34 10.52
N GLU A 8 -6.92 11.13 10.92
CA GLU A 8 -6.46 9.92 10.25
C GLU A 8 -7.13 9.82 8.89
N ILE A 9 -6.33 9.47 7.89
CA ILE A 9 -6.79 9.29 6.53
C ILE A 9 -6.53 7.83 6.16
N ASP A 10 -7.63 7.10 5.97
CA ASP A 10 -7.59 5.75 5.39
C ASP A 10 -6.97 5.76 4.01
N TYR A 11 -6.41 4.61 3.66
CA TYR A 11 -5.65 4.44 2.44
C TYR A 11 -6.50 4.54 1.17
N HIS A 12 -6.43 5.68 0.47
CA HIS A 12 -7.27 5.98 -0.70
C HIS A 12 -6.48 6.62 -1.84
N PHE A 13 -7.02 6.59 -3.06
CA PHE A 13 -6.38 7.26 -4.20
C PHE A 13 -6.35 8.76 -4.00
N TYR A 14 -5.19 9.35 -4.26
CA TYR A 14 -4.99 10.78 -4.18
C TYR A 14 -5.92 11.47 -5.18
N ASP A 15 -6.78 12.31 -4.62
CA ASP A 15 -7.64 13.24 -5.32
C ASP A 15 -7.12 14.66 -5.08
N LYS A 16 -6.70 15.30 -6.16
CA LYS A 16 -6.12 16.65 -6.10
C LYS A 16 -7.14 17.66 -5.57
N GLU A 17 -8.39 17.60 -6.02
CA GLU A 17 -9.40 18.59 -5.64
C GLU A 17 -9.71 18.51 -4.14
N LYS A 18 -9.66 17.30 -3.58
CA LYS A 18 -10.01 17.06 -2.18
C LYS A 18 -8.86 17.31 -1.21
N TYR A 19 -7.64 16.94 -1.58
CA TYR A 19 -6.52 16.88 -0.62
C TYR A 19 -5.40 17.87 -0.87
N TYR A 20 -5.39 18.59 -1.99
CA TYR A 20 -4.28 19.46 -2.33
C TYR A 20 -3.97 20.46 -1.22
N ASP A 21 -4.95 21.22 -0.71
CA ASP A 21 -4.67 22.25 0.30
C ASP A 21 -4.12 21.67 1.61
N ASN A 22 -4.63 20.52 2.05
CA ASN A 22 -4.14 19.86 3.26
C ASN A 22 -2.72 19.30 3.05
N LEU A 23 -2.47 18.66 1.90
CA LEU A 23 -1.21 17.96 1.64
C LEU A 23 -0.17 18.80 0.89
N LYS A 24 -0.49 20.05 0.53
CA LYS A 24 0.28 20.91 -0.38
C LYS A 24 1.76 20.92 -0.04
N ILE A 25 2.08 21.06 1.25
CA ILE A 25 3.46 21.14 1.73
C ILE A 25 4.27 19.90 1.34
N PHE A 26 3.66 18.71 1.44
CA PHE A 26 4.29 17.44 1.11
C PHE A 26 4.41 17.30 -0.40
N LEU A 27 3.36 17.66 -1.14
CA LEU A 27 3.35 17.60 -2.60
C LEU A 27 4.43 18.51 -3.21
N ASP A 28 4.52 19.74 -2.71
CA ASP A 28 5.55 20.70 -3.11
C ASP A 28 6.96 20.17 -2.77
N TYR A 29 7.14 19.60 -1.57
CA TYR A 29 8.42 18.96 -1.20
C TYR A 29 8.77 17.81 -2.15
N ILE A 30 7.81 16.94 -2.46
CA ILE A 30 8.02 15.78 -3.33
C ILE A 30 8.42 16.23 -4.73
N GLN A 31 7.67 17.16 -5.32
CA GLN A 31 7.93 17.68 -6.65
C GLN A 31 9.32 18.33 -6.72
N ASN A 32 9.68 19.14 -5.73
CA ASN A 32 10.95 19.89 -5.75
C ASN A 32 12.19 19.03 -5.46
N ASN A 33 12.08 17.98 -4.64
CA ASN A 33 13.25 17.19 -4.20
C ASN A 33 13.40 15.86 -4.94
N PHE A 34 12.30 15.27 -5.41
CA PHE A 34 12.33 13.98 -6.10
C PHE A 34 11.90 14.08 -7.57
N ASN A 35 11.39 15.24 -8.02
CA ASN A 35 10.86 15.45 -9.37
C ASN A 35 9.74 14.43 -9.72
N ILE A 36 8.86 14.17 -8.75
CA ILE A 36 7.75 13.24 -8.88
C ILE A 36 6.44 14.02 -8.80
N GLU A 37 5.58 13.82 -9.79
CA GLU A 37 4.20 14.27 -9.71
C GLU A 37 3.32 13.21 -9.04
N ILE A 38 2.61 13.62 -7.98
CA ILE A 38 1.59 12.80 -7.32
C ILE A 38 0.26 13.00 -8.06
N ASN A 39 -0.28 11.91 -8.61
CA ASN A 39 -1.51 11.86 -9.40
C ASN A 39 -2.43 10.73 -8.93
N ASN A 40 -3.48 10.42 -9.69
CA ASN A 40 -4.48 9.39 -9.36
C ASN A 40 -3.92 7.95 -9.30
N LYS A 41 -2.66 7.71 -9.68
CA LYS A 41 -1.99 6.41 -9.47
C LYS A 41 -1.40 6.27 -8.07
N TRP A 42 -1.32 7.35 -7.30
CA TRP A 42 -0.84 7.29 -5.94
C TRP A 42 -1.99 7.14 -4.97
N LYS A 43 -1.83 6.27 -3.98
CA LYS A 43 -2.65 6.28 -2.78
C LYS A 43 -1.96 7.05 -1.69
N VAL A 44 -2.74 7.77 -0.89
CA VAL A 44 -2.29 8.51 0.28
C VAL A 44 -2.93 7.96 1.54
N GLN A 45 -2.18 8.04 2.63
CA GLN A 45 -2.62 7.68 3.97
C GLN A 45 -1.98 8.65 4.97
N ILE A 46 -2.75 9.04 5.98
CA ILE A 46 -2.25 9.76 7.16
C ILE A 46 -2.55 8.87 8.36
N ASN A 47 -1.53 8.32 8.99
CA ASN A 47 -1.69 7.55 10.21
C ASN A 47 -1.33 8.41 11.41
N LYS A 48 -2.31 8.69 12.26
CA LYS A 48 -2.09 9.39 13.53
C LYS A 48 -1.78 8.35 14.61
N ILE A 49 -0.52 8.31 15.04
CA ILE A 49 -0.05 7.32 16.02
C ILE A 49 -0.21 7.87 17.44
N SER A 50 0.01 9.17 17.62
CA SER A 50 -0.28 9.90 18.86
C SER A 50 -0.73 11.33 18.53
N ASN A 51 -0.94 12.17 19.55
CA ASN A 51 -1.34 13.56 19.35
C ASN A 51 -0.33 14.35 18.49
N ASP A 52 0.96 14.09 18.70
CA ASP A 52 2.02 14.88 18.10
C ASP A 52 2.83 14.10 17.05
N TYR A 53 2.66 12.77 16.98
CA TYR A 53 3.38 11.89 16.07
C TYR A 53 2.47 11.17 15.08
N GLY A 54 2.91 11.13 13.82
CA GLY A 54 2.22 10.39 12.77
C GLY A 54 3.02 10.29 11.48
N LEU A 55 2.42 9.59 10.51
CA LEU A 55 3.03 9.29 9.23
C LEU A 55 2.11 9.77 8.10
N VAL A 56 2.67 10.45 7.10
CA VAL A 56 2.00 10.73 5.82
C VAL A 56 2.68 9.89 4.75
N ARG A 57 1.95 8.98 4.13
CA ARG A 57 2.50 8.00 3.19
C ARG A 57 1.82 8.11 1.84
N PHE A 58 2.63 8.20 0.79
CA PHE A 58 2.24 8.10 -0.61
C PHE A 58 2.78 6.80 -1.17
N VAL A 59 1.95 5.98 -1.81
CA VAL A 59 2.35 4.71 -2.43
C VAL A 59 1.79 4.63 -3.84
N TYR A 60 2.63 4.26 -4.79
CA TYR A 60 2.23 4.15 -6.19
C TYR A 60 1.52 2.83 -6.48
N TYR A 61 0.45 2.89 -7.27
CA TYR A 61 -0.34 1.76 -7.72
C TYR A 61 -0.37 1.69 -9.25
N ILE A 62 -0.28 0.47 -9.77
CA ILE A 62 -0.49 0.19 -11.19
C ILE A 62 -1.93 -0.31 -11.39
N ASN A 63 -2.68 0.37 -12.27
CA ASN A 63 -4.08 0.12 -12.58
C ASN A 63 -5.00 0.00 -11.34
N GLY A 64 -4.62 0.63 -10.24
CA GLY A 64 -5.37 0.65 -8.99
C GLY A 64 -5.39 -0.66 -8.16
N TYR A 65 -4.78 -1.74 -8.64
CA TYR A 65 -4.79 -3.05 -7.95
C TYR A 65 -3.42 -3.50 -7.46
N ILE A 66 -2.35 -3.07 -8.14
CA ILE A 66 -1.00 -3.55 -7.85
C ILE A 66 -0.30 -2.47 -7.04
N SER A 67 -0.18 -2.73 -5.74
CA SER A 67 0.65 -1.94 -4.83
C SER A 67 2.10 -2.06 -5.27
N THR A 68 2.86 -0.99 -5.19
CA THR A 68 4.29 -1.05 -5.54
C THR A 68 5.14 -0.60 -4.37
N ASN A 69 6.40 -1.05 -4.32
CA ASN A 69 7.35 -0.57 -3.31
C ASN A 69 7.85 0.86 -3.58
N LYS A 70 7.38 1.53 -4.65
CA LYS A 70 7.55 2.97 -4.87
C LYS A 70 6.67 3.72 -3.90
N ALA A 71 7.30 4.33 -2.90
CA ALA A 71 6.61 5.02 -1.82
C ALA A 71 7.44 6.15 -1.25
N ILE A 72 6.75 7.18 -0.76
CA ILE A 72 7.34 8.30 -0.02
C ILE A 72 6.59 8.41 1.29
N THR A 73 7.31 8.31 2.41
CA THR A 73 6.73 8.41 3.75
C THR A 73 7.38 9.55 4.52
N PHE A 74 6.56 10.45 5.05
CA PHE A 74 6.97 11.52 5.93
C PHE A 74 6.64 11.15 7.37
N SER A 75 7.62 11.33 8.25
CA SER A 75 7.41 11.29 9.69
C SER A 75 7.20 12.70 10.19
N VAL A 76 6.07 12.93 10.85
CA VAL A 76 5.69 14.20 11.45
C VAL A 76 5.72 14.05 12.95
N ASN A 77 6.43 14.95 13.63
CA ASN A 77 6.51 15.05 15.08
C ASN A 77 6.38 16.52 15.50
N ASP A 78 5.55 16.85 16.49
CA ASP A 78 5.31 18.21 16.96
C ASP A 78 5.05 19.19 15.81
N LYS A 79 4.19 18.77 14.89
CA LYS A 79 3.84 19.48 13.65
C LYS A 79 5.02 19.75 12.72
N LYS A 80 6.16 19.11 12.87
CA LYS A 80 7.33 19.25 12.00
C LYS A 80 7.62 17.95 11.29
N VAL A 81 7.99 18.03 10.01
CA VAL A 81 8.56 16.88 9.31
C VAL A 81 9.98 16.65 9.80
N GLU A 82 10.21 15.50 10.44
CA GLU A 82 11.52 15.10 10.94
C GLU A 82 12.30 14.23 9.95
N LYS A 83 11.60 13.28 9.31
CA LYS A 83 12.22 12.29 8.43
C LYS A 83 11.40 12.08 7.17
N VAL A 84 12.09 11.85 6.06
CA VAL A 84 11.51 11.44 4.79
C VAL A 84 12.14 10.12 4.38
N TYR A 85 11.33 9.09 4.26
CA TYR A 85 11.74 7.78 3.75
C TYR A 85 11.28 7.67 2.31
N TYR A 86 12.21 7.32 1.42
CA TYR A 86 11.93 7.16 0.01
C TYR A 86 12.36 5.78 -0.46
N SER A 87 11.43 5.05 -1.04
CA SER A 87 11.66 3.75 -1.65
C SER A 87 11.48 3.86 -3.18
N PHE A 88 12.50 3.37 -3.88
CA PHE A 88 13.06 3.88 -5.14
C PHE A 88 12.11 4.07 -6.34
N ILE A 89 12.47 5.05 -7.18
CA ILE A 89 11.99 5.30 -8.55
C ILE A 89 13.21 5.68 -9.38
N ASN A 90 13.61 4.81 -10.31
CA ASN A 90 13.53 5.04 -11.74
C ASN A 90 14.02 3.76 -12.44
N GLU A 91 13.10 2.84 -12.71
CA GLU A 91 13.33 1.81 -13.71
C GLU A 91 12.21 1.98 -14.72
N ASN A 92 12.57 2.13 -16.01
CA ASN A 92 11.62 2.22 -17.11
C ASN A 92 10.75 0.97 -17.09
N LEU A 93 9.55 1.10 -16.53
CA LEU A 93 8.70 -0.03 -16.27
C LEU A 93 7.47 -0.02 -17.16
N ASP A 94 7.33 -1.10 -17.91
CA ASP A 94 6.15 -1.33 -18.72
C ASP A 94 5.02 -1.88 -17.84
N GLU A 95 4.13 -1.00 -17.40
CA GLU A 95 2.93 -1.36 -16.65
C GLU A 95 2.10 -2.44 -17.34
N SER A 96 2.07 -2.44 -18.69
CA SER A 96 1.31 -3.43 -19.45
C SER A 96 1.87 -4.84 -19.28
N VAL A 97 3.19 -4.98 -19.19
CA VAL A 97 3.87 -6.27 -18.96
C VAL A 97 3.52 -6.80 -17.57
N ILE A 98 3.58 -5.98 -16.53
CA ILE A 98 3.18 -6.40 -15.17
C ILE A 98 1.72 -6.85 -15.17
N ILE A 99 0.82 -6.03 -15.72
CA ILE A 99 -0.62 -6.33 -15.74
C ILE A 99 -0.86 -7.67 -16.45
N ASN A 100 -0.17 -7.92 -17.56
CA ASN A 100 -0.28 -9.19 -18.29
C ASN A 100 0.24 -10.38 -17.47
N LYS A 101 1.36 -10.24 -16.75
CA LYS A 101 1.86 -11.28 -15.83
C LYS A 101 0.83 -11.63 -14.75
N VAL A 102 0.24 -10.62 -14.11
CA VAL A 102 -0.81 -10.80 -13.09
C VAL A 102 -2.06 -11.45 -13.67
N LYS A 103 -2.54 -10.99 -14.84
CA LYS A 103 -3.70 -11.58 -15.52
C LYS A 103 -3.47 -13.05 -15.85
N LYS A 104 -2.30 -13.37 -16.43
CA LYS A 104 -1.93 -14.76 -16.74
C LYS A 104 -1.90 -15.61 -15.47
N PHE A 105 -1.31 -15.12 -14.38
CA PHE A 105 -1.30 -15.85 -13.12
C PHE A 105 -2.71 -16.10 -12.57
N LYS A 106 -3.56 -15.06 -12.48
CA LYS A 106 -4.95 -15.16 -12.03
C LYS A 106 -5.74 -16.21 -12.81
N ASN A 107 -5.52 -16.31 -14.12
CA ASN A 107 -6.22 -17.25 -14.97
C ASN A 107 -5.74 -18.71 -14.82
N ASN A 108 -4.58 -18.93 -14.21
CA ASN A 108 -3.95 -20.26 -14.14
C ASN A 108 -3.74 -20.78 -12.72
N ILE A 109 -3.89 -19.94 -11.69
CA ILE A 109 -3.71 -20.34 -10.30
C ILE A 109 -5.04 -20.87 -9.72
N ILE A 110 -5.00 -22.05 -9.11
CA ILE A 110 -6.08 -22.54 -8.27
C ILE A 110 -5.78 -22.04 -6.85
N GLN A 111 -6.70 -21.27 -6.26
CA GLN A 111 -6.58 -20.85 -4.86
C GLN A 111 -6.67 -22.06 -3.93
N GLU A 112 -5.67 -22.21 -3.06
CA GLU A 112 -5.65 -23.24 -2.03
C GLU A 112 -6.72 -22.93 -0.98
N LYS A 113 -7.77 -23.75 -0.91
CA LYS A 113 -8.81 -23.61 0.12
C LYS A 113 -8.49 -24.51 1.31
N LYS A 114 -8.28 -23.91 2.48
CA LYS A 114 -8.18 -24.65 3.74
C LYS A 114 -9.54 -25.23 4.13
N LYS A 115 -9.53 -26.44 4.72
CA LYS A 115 -10.68 -26.99 5.42
C LYS A 115 -10.79 -26.37 6.82
N LEU A 116 -11.95 -25.78 7.14
CA LEU A 116 -12.23 -25.15 8.42
C LEU A 116 -12.19 -26.18 9.57
N ASN A 117 -11.63 -25.77 10.71
CA ASN A 117 -11.85 -26.48 11.97
C ASN A 117 -13.29 -26.25 12.48
N LYS A 118 -13.79 -27.13 13.35
CA LYS A 118 -15.18 -27.13 13.82
C LYS A 118 -15.62 -25.79 14.47
N ASP A 119 -14.69 -25.08 15.09
CA ASP A 119 -14.95 -23.84 15.83
C ASP A 119 -14.34 -22.60 15.14
N GLU A 120 -13.99 -22.70 13.86
CA GLU A 120 -13.47 -21.59 13.05
C GLU A 120 -14.53 -21.06 12.08
N THR A 121 -14.63 -19.74 11.97
CA THR A 121 -15.38 -19.05 10.91
C THR A 121 -14.41 -18.31 10.00
N LEU A 122 -14.51 -18.48 8.68
CA LEU A 122 -13.80 -17.62 7.73
C LEU A 122 -14.41 -16.21 7.80
N ILE A 123 -13.60 -15.22 8.16
CA ILE A 123 -14.04 -13.82 8.26
C ILE A 123 -13.64 -12.99 7.03
N GLU A 124 -12.50 -13.28 6.43
CA GLU A 124 -12.01 -12.56 5.27
C GLU A 124 -11.13 -13.46 4.41
N GLU A 125 -11.30 -13.34 3.10
CA GLU A 125 -10.39 -13.88 2.09
C GLU A 125 -9.76 -12.70 1.35
N LYS A 126 -8.43 -12.60 1.39
CA LYS A 126 -7.70 -11.45 0.87
C LYS A 126 -6.64 -11.87 -0.12
N THR A 127 -6.65 -11.21 -1.26
CA THR A 127 -5.60 -11.33 -2.27
C THR A 127 -4.92 -10.00 -2.47
N THR A 128 -3.59 -9.95 -2.37
CA THR A 128 -2.79 -8.76 -2.69
C THR A 128 -1.77 -9.06 -3.79
N TYR A 129 -1.47 -8.02 -4.57
CA TYR A 129 -0.43 -8.01 -5.58
C TYR A 129 0.49 -6.85 -5.30
N ASP A 130 1.75 -7.16 -5.00
CA ASP A 130 2.76 -6.19 -4.63
C ASP A 130 3.93 -6.29 -5.61
N TYR A 131 4.32 -5.20 -6.23
CA TYR A 131 5.45 -5.17 -7.15
C TYR A 131 6.68 -4.55 -6.49
N ASN A 132 7.81 -5.25 -6.58
CA ASN A 132 9.10 -4.80 -6.08
C ASN A 132 10.01 -4.38 -7.23
N TYR A 133 10.24 -3.07 -7.38
CA TYR A 133 11.13 -2.48 -8.39
C TYR A 133 12.58 -2.99 -8.25
N ARG A 134 13.09 -3.20 -7.03
CA ARG A 134 14.49 -3.61 -6.83
C ARG A 134 14.77 -5.03 -7.32
N THR A 135 13.82 -5.94 -7.11
CA THR A 135 13.96 -7.33 -7.52
C THR A 135 13.29 -7.63 -8.86
N ASN A 136 12.55 -6.66 -9.42
CA ASN A 136 11.67 -6.82 -10.57
C ASN A 136 10.73 -8.04 -10.44
N LYS A 137 10.19 -8.24 -9.24
CA LYS A 137 9.28 -9.37 -8.92
C LYS A 137 7.91 -8.84 -8.52
N ILE A 138 6.88 -9.54 -8.98
CA ILE A 138 5.53 -9.38 -8.44
C ILE A 138 5.36 -10.44 -7.37
N THR A 139 4.94 -10.04 -6.19
CA THR A 139 4.52 -10.93 -5.12
C THR A 139 3.00 -11.03 -5.16
N TYR A 140 2.50 -12.25 -5.25
CA TYR A 140 1.11 -12.59 -5.00
C TYR A 140 1.01 -13.14 -3.59
N THR A 141 0.10 -12.56 -2.82
CA THR A 141 -0.16 -12.98 -1.45
C THR A 141 -1.63 -13.32 -1.35
N TYR A 142 -1.92 -14.54 -0.90
CA TYR A 142 -3.27 -15.01 -0.64
C TYR A 142 -3.39 -15.38 0.82
N CYS A 143 -4.19 -14.62 1.56
CA CYS A 143 -4.41 -14.89 2.97
C CYS A 143 -5.89 -15.21 3.25
N LEU A 144 -6.11 -16.17 4.15
CA LEU A 144 -7.40 -16.51 4.72
C LEU A 144 -7.38 -16.15 6.20
N TYR A 145 -8.33 -15.32 6.63
CA TYR A 145 -8.47 -14.90 8.02
C TYR A 145 -9.62 -15.66 8.67
N PHE A 146 -9.33 -16.32 9.78
CA PHE A 146 -10.31 -17.11 10.52
C PHE A 146 -10.50 -16.52 11.91
N GLN A 147 -11.70 -16.61 12.44
CA GLN A 147 -12.00 -16.29 13.83
C GLN A 147 -12.42 -17.57 14.55
N ASN A 148 -11.80 -17.84 15.70
CA ASN A 148 -12.18 -18.98 16.53
C ASN A 148 -13.38 -18.64 17.44
N GLY A 149 -13.96 -19.64 18.11
CA GLY A 149 -15.08 -19.48 19.04
C GLY A 149 -14.84 -18.53 20.22
N TYR A 150 -13.60 -18.12 20.50
CA TYR A 150 -13.23 -17.13 21.52
C TYR A 150 -13.09 -15.71 20.97
N GLY A 151 -13.34 -15.50 19.68
CA GLY A 151 -13.20 -14.20 19.02
C GLY A 151 -11.77 -13.83 18.61
N ILE A 152 -10.81 -14.75 18.72
CA ILE A 152 -9.42 -14.50 18.33
C ILE A 152 -9.28 -14.73 16.82
N ILE A 153 -8.66 -13.77 16.13
CA ILE A 153 -8.34 -13.86 14.70
C ILE A 153 -7.04 -14.65 14.52
N ASN A 154 -7.09 -15.74 13.77
CA ASN A 154 -5.94 -16.47 13.27
C ASN A 154 -5.65 -16.07 11.81
N ASN A 155 -4.45 -15.53 11.59
CA ASN A 155 -3.96 -15.03 10.30
C ASN A 155 -2.79 -15.86 9.74
N ASP A 156 -2.53 -17.06 10.28
CA ASP A 156 -1.38 -17.90 9.88
C ASP A 156 -1.55 -18.56 8.50
N TYR A 157 -2.71 -18.43 7.87
CA TYR A 157 -3.00 -19.06 6.59
C TYR A 157 -2.76 -18.08 5.45
N CYS A 158 -1.49 -17.92 5.10
CA CYS A 158 -1.10 -17.10 3.96
C CYS A 158 -0.10 -17.81 3.04
N SER A 159 -0.47 -17.93 1.76
CA SER A 159 0.40 -18.45 0.71
C SER A 159 0.99 -17.29 -0.10
N ILE A 160 2.32 -17.27 -0.24
CA ILE A 160 3.06 -16.21 -0.92
C ILE A 160 3.80 -16.80 -2.12
N TYR A 161 3.58 -16.23 -3.30
CA TYR A 161 4.17 -16.67 -4.55
C TYR A 161 4.89 -15.51 -5.24
N PHE A 162 6.09 -15.77 -5.76
CA PHE A 162 6.81 -14.81 -6.59
C PHE A 162 6.50 -15.09 -8.07
N LEU A 163 5.96 -14.11 -8.77
CA LEU A 163 5.74 -14.16 -10.22
C LEU A 163 6.99 -13.63 -10.93
N HIS A 164 7.51 -14.44 -11.84
CA HIS A 164 8.66 -14.12 -12.69
C HIS A 164 8.26 -13.36 -13.95
#